data_AF-A0A6A2YP96-F1
#
_entry.id   AF-A0A6A2YP96-F1
#
_cell.length_a   1.000
_cell.length_b   1.000
_cell.length_c   1.000
_cell.angle_alpha   90.00
_cell.angle_beta   90.00
_cell.angle_gamma   90.00
#
_symmetry.space_group_name_H-M   'P 1'
#
loop_
_entity.id
_entity.type
_entity.pdbx_description
1 polymer ?
#
loop_
_entity_poly.entity_id
_entity_poly.type
_entity_poly.pdbx_seq_one_letter_code
_entity_poly.pdbx_strand_id
1 'polypeptide(L)'
;MSYTEFTYQLLQGYDFLYLFDNEGVYVQIGGSDQWGNITAGTELIRKILQAEGAYGLTFPLLLKRDGTKFGKSEDGAIWLSPSMLSPYKFYEYFFSVPDADVVRFLRILTFLDMKEINELERAMKNPGYAPNAAQRKLAEEVARFVHGEDGLSEASKATEALRPGSETKLDWKTIEGIAEDVPSCSLPYSEVFESSDR
;
A
#
# COMPACT_ATOMS: atom_id res chain seq x y z
N MET A 1 -17.98 -24.11 9.86
CA MET A 1 -16.90 -24.32 8.88
C MET A 1 -17.37 -25.39 7.92
N SER A 2 -17.39 -25.09 6.63
CA SER A 2 -17.80 -26.01 5.56
C SER A 2 -16.70 -27.04 5.26
N TYR A 3 -17.05 -28.12 4.57
CA TYR A 3 -16.05 -29.11 4.09
C TYR A 3 -15.01 -28.48 3.16
N THR A 4 -15.43 -27.51 2.34
CA THR A 4 -14.54 -26.75 1.46
C THR A 4 -13.52 -25.94 2.27
N GLU A 5 -13.95 -25.26 3.33
CA GLU A 5 -13.04 -24.50 4.20
C GLU A 5 -12.07 -25.42 4.96
N PHE A 6 -12.54 -26.59 5.38
CA PHE A 6 -11.68 -27.58 6.06
C PHE A 6 -10.61 -28.18 5.14
N THR A 7 -10.92 -28.37 3.85
CA THR A 7 -10.00 -28.99 2.88
C THR A 7 -8.94 -28.03 2.35
N TYR A 8 -9.10 -26.72 2.55
CA TYR A 8 -8.14 -25.70 2.09
C TYR A 8 -6.71 -25.94 2.61
N GLN A 9 -6.57 -26.32 3.87
CA GLN A 9 -5.25 -26.58 4.48
C GLN A 9 -4.50 -27.74 3.80
N LEU A 10 -5.23 -28.74 3.28
CA LEU A 10 -4.63 -29.85 2.53
C LEU A 10 -4.09 -29.39 1.18
N LEU A 11 -4.86 -28.56 0.47
CA LEU A 11 -4.47 -28.02 -0.83
C LEU A 11 -3.24 -27.13 -0.70
N GLN A 12 -3.25 -26.16 0.22
CA GLN A 12 -2.10 -25.29 0.44
C GLN A 12 -0.85 -26.05 0.91
N GLY A 13 -1.03 -27.10 1.73
CA GLY A 13 0.08 -27.97 2.13
C GLY A 13 0.67 -28.75 0.96
N TYR A 14 -0.18 -29.23 0.04
CA TYR A 14 0.24 -29.92 -1.17
C TYR A 14 0.99 -28.99 -2.13
N ASP A 15 0.60 -27.71 -2.24
CA ASP A 15 1.34 -26.73 -3.03
C ASP A 15 2.80 -26.61 -2.56
N PHE A 16 3.02 -26.55 -1.23
CA PHE A 16 4.38 -26.49 -0.70
C PHE A 16 5.15 -27.79 -0.95
N LEU A 17 4.51 -28.95 -0.78
CA LEU A 17 5.09 -30.25 -1.12
C LEU A 17 5.56 -30.32 -2.58
N TYR A 18 4.70 -29.90 -3.50
CA TYR A 18 5.00 -29.93 -4.93
C TYR A 18 6.19 -29.02 -5.25
N LEU A 19 6.18 -27.77 -4.77
CA LEU A 19 7.26 -26.82 -5.01
C LEU A 19 8.58 -27.23 -4.35
N PHE A 20 8.52 -27.90 -3.20
CA PHE A 20 9.70 -28.45 -2.54
C PHE A 20 10.38 -29.54 -3.38
N ASP A 21 9.60 -30.49 -3.88
CA ASP A 21 10.10 -31.66 -4.62
C ASP A 21 10.52 -31.30 -6.06
N ASN A 22 9.80 -30.38 -6.70
CA ASN A 22 9.95 -30.11 -8.14
C ASN A 22 10.72 -28.82 -8.44
N GLU A 23 10.68 -27.82 -7.56
CA GLU A 23 11.19 -26.46 -7.84
C GLU A 23 12.27 -26.00 -6.85
N GLY A 24 12.67 -26.85 -5.89
CA GLY A 24 13.70 -26.52 -4.90
C GLY A 24 13.27 -25.40 -3.93
N VAL A 25 11.97 -25.28 -3.64
CA VAL A 25 11.45 -24.28 -2.69
C VAL A 25 11.53 -24.82 -1.27
N TYR A 26 12.37 -24.21 -0.43
CA TYR A 26 12.61 -24.64 0.96
C TYR A 26 11.92 -23.79 2.02
N VAL A 27 11.41 -22.61 1.66
CA VAL A 27 10.84 -21.65 2.63
C VAL A 27 9.50 -21.13 2.10
N GLN A 28 8.44 -21.29 2.89
CA GLN A 28 7.15 -20.65 2.64
C GLN A 28 6.95 -19.46 3.57
N ILE A 29 6.58 -18.32 2.99
CA ILE A 29 6.33 -17.07 3.70
C ILE A 29 4.85 -16.67 3.63
N GLY A 30 4.33 -16.01 4.67
CA GLY A 30 2.96 -15.51 4.67
C GLY A 30 2.64 -14.55 5.81
N GLY A 31 1.38 -14.09 5.87
CA GLY A 31 0.87 -13.33 7.01
C GLY A 31 0.79 -14.19 8.28
N SER A 32 0.74 -13.56 9.46
CA SER A 32 0.66 -14.29 10.74
C SER A 32 -0.55 -15.23 10.86
N ASP A 33 -1.63 -14.93 10.13
CA ASP A 33 -2.83 -15.76 10.03
C ASP A 33 -2.62 -17.05 9.21
N GLN A 34 -1.54 -17.15 8.42
CA GLN A 34 -1.23 -18.32 7.58
C GLN A 34 -0.37 -19.38 8.29
N TRP A 35 0.00 -19.17 9.55
CA TRP A 35 0.90 -20.08 10.30
C TRP A 35 0.42 -21.54 10.30
N GLY A 36 -0.89 -21.76 10.50
CA GLY A 36 -1.46 -23.11 10.52
C GLY A 36 -1.33 -23.83 9.17
N ASN A 37 -1.51 -23.12 8.07
CA ASN A 37 -1.41 -23.71 6.74
C ASN A 37 0.05 -23.98 6.34
N ILE A 38 0.96 -23.06 6.67
CA ILE A 38 2.40 -23.22 6.40
C ILE A 38 2.97 -24.43 7.15
N THR A 39 2.64 -24.57 8.44
CA THR A 39 3.09 -25.72 9.25
C THR A 39 2.47 -27.05 8.80
N ALA A 40 1.28 -27.01 8.21
CA ALA A 40 0.69 -28.18 7.57
C ALA A 40 1.51 -28.65 6.36
N GLY A 41 2.00 -27.72 5.54
CA GLY A 41 2.86 -28.01 4.39
C GLY A 41 4.21 -28.60 4.81
N THR A 42 4.88 -28.02 5.81
CA THR A 42 6.16 -28.56 6.31
C THR A 42 5.99 -29.98 6.89
N GLU A 43 4.90 -30.21 7.62
CA GLU A 43 4.54 -31.53 8.14
C GLU A 43 4.25 -32.54 7.03
N LEU A 44 3.58 -32.11 5.96
CA LEU A 44 3.24 -32.95 4.81
C LEU A 44 4.50 -33.39 4.06
N ILE A 45 5.44 -32.47 3.81
CA ILE A 45 6.76 -32.75 3.21
C ILE A 45 7.50 -33.80 4.03
N ARG A 46 7.58 -33.60 5.35
CA ARG A 46 8.25 -34.53 6.26
C ARG A 46 7.61 -35.93 6.23
N LYS A 47 6.29 -36.02 6.07
CA LYS A 47 5.58 -37.30 6.05
C LYS A 47 5.68 -38.04 4.71
N ILE A 48 5.56 -37.32 3.60
CA ILE A 48 5.48 -37.93 2.26
C ILE A 48 6.87 -38.20 1.69
N LEU A 49 7.75 -37.20 1.73
CA LEU A 49 9.09 -37.31 1.14
C LEU A 49 10.13 -37.79 2.15
N GLN A 50 9.78 -37.86 3.44
CA GLN A 50 10.74 -38.12 4.53
C GLN A 50 11.92 -37.15 4.49
N ALA A 51 11.67 -35.93 4.02
CA ALA A 51 12.66 -34.88 3.83
C ALA A 51 12.59 -33.84 4.96
N GLU A 52 13.76 -33.34 5.34
CA GLU A 52 13.90 -32.15 6.19
C GLU A 52 14.26 -30.93 5.36
N GLY A 53 14.32 -29.75 5.98
CA GLY A 53 14.71 -28.51 5.31
C GLY A 53 13.56 -27.69 4.71
N ALA A 54 12.31 -28.04 5.01
CA ALA A 54 11.15 -27.19 4.74
C ALA A 54 10.89 -26.27 5.94
N TYR A 55 10.90 -24.96 5.71
CA TYR A 55 10.74 -23.94 6.73
C TYR A 55 9.55 -23.02 6.46
N GLY A 56 9.00 -22.47 7.53
CA GLY A 56 7.94 -21.48 7.48
C GLY A 56 8.35 -20.19 8.17
N LEU A 57 8.02 -19.05 7.59
CA LEU A 57 8.20 -17.74 8.21
C LEU A 57 6.95 -16.90 8.02
N THR A 58 6.52 -16.20 9.07
CA THR A 58 5.37 -15.31 9.01
C THR A 58 5.74 -13.89 9.37
N PHE A 59 5.05 -12.94 8.73
CA PHE A 59 5.15 -11.52 9.04
C PHE A 59 3.98 -11.09 9.93
N PRO A 60 4.19 -10.16 10.86
CA PRO A 60 3.10 -9.62 11.67
C PRO A 60 2.08 -8.89 10.77
N LEU A 61 0.82 -8.88 11.20
CA LEU A 61 -0.19 -8.04 10.55
C LEU A 61 0.25 -6.57 10.60
N LEU A 62 0.11 -5.88 9.47
CA LEU A 62 0.32 -4.45 9.43
C LEU A 62 -0.88 -3.76 10.09
N LEU A 63 -0.69 -3.33 11.34
CA LEU A 63 -1.66 -2.57 12.11
C LEU A 63 -1.25 -1.10 12.14
N LYS A 64 -2.21 -0.19 12.29
CA LYS A 64 -1.96 1.21 12.70
C LYS A 64 -1.73 1.27 14.22
N ARG A 65 -1.21 2.38 14.74
CA ARG A 65 -0.98 2.53 16.19
C ARG A 65 -2.25 2.41 17.04
N ASP A 66 -3.40 2.74 16.47
CA ASP A 66 -4.72 2.58 17.10
C ASP A 66 -5.22 1.11 17.14
N GLY A 67 -4.46 0.17 16.57
CA GLY A 67 -4.78 -1.26 16.53
C GLY A 67 -5.67 -1.67 15.35
N THR A 68 -6.12 -0.73 14.51
CA THR A 68 -6.89 -1.04 13.31
C THR A 68 -5.99 -1.65 12.22
N LYS A 69 -6.58 -2.50 11.36
CA LYS A 69 -5.84 -3.10 10.23
C LYS A 69 -5.50 -2.02 9.20
N PHE A 70 -4.25 -2.02 8.76
CA PHE A 70 -3.83 -1.23 7.61
C PHE A 70 -4.66 -1.61 6.37
N GLY A 71 -4.99 -0.63 5.53
CA GLY A 71 -5.78 -0.84 4.32
C GLY A 71 -7.30 -0.96 4.52
N LYS A 72 -7.82 -0.93 5.76
CA LYS A 72 -9.25 -0.66 6.02
C LYS A 72 -9.42 0.83 6.32
N SER A 73 -9.67 1.62 5.28
CA SER A 73 -10.03 3.04 5.44
C SER A 73 -11.54 3.22 5.56
N GLU A 74 -11.99 4.40 5.97
CA GLU A 74 -13.43 4.75 5.93
C GLU A 74 -13.99 4.67 4.50
N ASP A 75 -13.14 4.97 3.51
CA ASP A 75 -13.43 4.92 2.07
C ASP A 75 -13.23 3.54 1.42
N GLY A 76 -12.91 2.51 2.23
CA GLY A 76 -12.74 1.13 1.77
C GLY A 76 -11.29 0.67 1.65
N ALA A 77 -11.05 -0.27 0.72
CA ALA A 77 -9.75 -0.91 0.54
C ALA A 77 -8.79 -0.05 -0.28
N ILE A 78 -7.50 -0.12 0.04
CA ILE A 78 -6.44 0.55 -0.73
C ILE A 78 -6.01 -0.38 -1.86
N TRP A 79 -6.55 -0.15 -3.05
CA TRP A 79 -6.28 -0.97 -4.23
C TRP A 79 -4.96 -0.60 -4.89
N LEU A 80 -4.27 -1.60 -5.45
CA LEU A 80 -3.05 -1.38 -6.26
C LEU A 80 -3.37 -1.08 -7.73
N SER A 81 -4.57 -1.43 -8.20
CA SER A 81 -4.97 -1.15 -9.58
C SER A 81 -5.39 0.31 -9.73
N PRO A 82 -4.80 1.08 -10.67
CA PRO A 82 -5.18 2.47 -10.90
C PRO A 82 -6.64 2.64 -11.35
N SER A 83 -7.25 1.58 -11.89
CA SER A 83 -8.66 1.57 -12.29
C SER A 83 -9.63 1.42 -11.11
N MET A 84 -9.14 1.05 -9.93
CA MET A 84 -9.95 0.84 -8.72
C MET A 84 -9.66 1.89 -7.64
N LEU A 85 -8.42 2.37 -7.58
CA LEU A 85 -8.00 3.50 -6.77
C LEU A 85 -6.98 4.28 -7.58
N SER A 86 -7.27 5.55 -7.86
CA SER A 86 -6.37 6.36 -8.67
C SER A 86 -4.99 6.50 -8.00
N PRO A 87 -3.92 6.71 -8.80
CA PRO A 87 -2.59 7.01 -8.25
C PRO A 87 -2.60 8.19 -7.28
N TYR A 88 -3.46 9.19 -7.52
CA TYR A 88 -3.66 10.34 -6.63
C TYR A 88 -4.21 9.91 -5.26
N LYS A 89 -5.36 9.21 -5.20
CA LYS A 89 -5.92 8.75 -3.92
C LYS A 89 -4.98 7.78 -3.20
N PHE A 90 -4.29 6.92 -3.96
CA PHE A 90 -3.27 6.03 -3.41
C PHE A 90 -2.16 6.83 -2.73
N TYR A 91 -1.60 7.83 -3.42
CA TYR A 91 -0.57 8.71 -2.86
C TYR A 91 -1.06 9.48 -1.62
N GLU A 92 -2.23 10.10 -1.70
CA GLU A 92 -2.83 10.87 -0.59
C GLU A 92 -3.06 10.02 0.66
N TYR A 93 -3.43 8.74 0.50
CA TYR A 93 -3.56 7.81 1.61
C TYR A 93 -2.25 7.68 2.40
N PHE A 94 -1.13 7.49 1.70
CA PHE A 94 0.19 7.38 2.33
C PHE A 94 0.71 8.72 2.85
N PHE A 95 0.39 9.82 2.16
CA PHE A 95 0.74 11.17 2.59
C PHE A 95 0.01 11.56 3.88
N SER A 96 -1.19 11.00 4.11
CA SER A 96 -2.01 11.24 5.30
C SER A 96 -1.66 10.32 6.49
N VAL A 97 -0.61 9.49 6.37
CA VAL A 97 -0.18 8.60 7.46
C VAL A 97 0.26 9.43 8.68
N PRO A 98 -0.22 9.12 9.90
CA PRO A 98 0.18 9.84 11.10
C PRO A 98 1.69 9.74 11.38
N ASP A 99 2.27 10.78 11.98
CA ASP A 99 3.67 10.81 12.43
C ASP A 99 4.07 9.58 13.26
N ALA A 100 3.11 9.07 14.04
CA ALA A 100 3.30 7.92 14.90
C ALA A 100 3.55 6.59 14.14
N ASP A 101 3.15 6.51 12.88
CA ASP A 101 3.21 5.30 12.05
C ASP A 101 4.17 5.44 10.86
N VAL A 102 4.41 6.66 10.37
CA VAL A 102 5.14 6.90 9.11
C VAL A 102 6.54 6.27 9.08
N VAL A 103 7.33 6.39 10.16
CA VAL A 103 8.68 5.81 10.23
C VAL A 103 8.63 4.28 10.18
N ARG A 104 7.66 3.67 10.86
CA ARG A 104 7.47 2.22 10.83
C ARG A 104 7.03 1.75 9.44
N PHE A 105 6.18 2.51 8.76
CA PHE A 105 5.74 2.19 7.41
C PHE A 105 6.88 2.33 6.40
N LEU A 106 7.74 3.35 6.51
CA LEU A 106 8.96 3.46 5.71
C LEU A 106 9.82 2.18 5.81
N ARG A 107 9.99 1.63 7.02
CA ARG A 107 10.79 0.40 7.24
C ARG A 107 10.17 -0.88 6.67
N ILE A 108 8.84 -0.93 6.54
CA ILE A 108 8.12 -2.16 6.16
C ILE A 108 7.70 -2.15 4.68
N LEU A 109 7.42 -0.97 4.11
CA LEU A 109 6.81 -0.82 2.80
C LEU A 109 7.74 -0.24 1.73
N THR A 110 8.97 0.14 2.08
CA THR A 110 9.92 0.73 1.13
C THR A 110 11.23 -0.04 1.11
N PHE A 111 12.02 0.20 0.05
CA PHE A 111 13.38 -0.33 -0.10
C PHE A 111 14.45 0.69 0.31
N LEU A 112 14.09 1.73 1.05
CA LEU A 112 15.05 2.74 1.52
C LEU A 112 16.05 2.13 2.49
N ASP A 113 17.27 2.67 2.49
CA ASP A 113 18.28 2.26 3.44
C ASP A 113 17.87 2.69 4.87
N MET A 114 18.16 1.82 5.84
CA MET A 114 17.85 2.10 7.25
C MET A 114 18.50 3.40 7.76
N LYS A 115 19.66 3.79 7.23
CA LYS A 115 20.31 5.06 7.55
C LYS A 115 19.45 6.25 7.12
N GLU A 116 18.89 6.22 5.92
CA GLU A 116 18.02 7.29 5.40
C GLU A 116 16.75 7.42 6.26
N ILE A 117 16.13 6.27 6.59
CA ILE A 117 14.95 6.25 7.47
C ILE A 117 15.29 6.81 8.86
N ASN A 118 16.45 6.45 9.43
CA ASN A 118 16.89 6.95 10.73
C ASN A 118 17.26 8.45 10.70
N GLU A 119 17.68 8.98 9.55
CA GLU A 119 17.89 10.43 9.36
C GLU A 119 16.56 11.18 9.33
N LEU A 120 15.56 10.67 8.61
CA LEU A 120 14.20 11.22 8.60
C LEU A 120 13.56 11.20 9.99
N GLU A 121 13.65 10.08 10.71
CA GLU A 121 13.12 9.97 12.08
C GLU A 121 13.78 10.96 13.05
N ARG A 122 15.08 11.21 12.91
CA ARG A 122 15.78 12.24 13.70
C ARG A 122 15.34 13.64 13.29
N ALA A 123 15.21 13.89 11.99
CA ALA A 123 14.78 15.18 11.47
C ALA A 123 13.37 15.56 11.94
N MET A 124 12.43 14.61 12.03
CA MET A 124 11.06 14.82 12.55
C MET A 124 11.03 15.41 13.97
N LYS A 125 12.10 15.25 14.77
CA LYS A 125 12.19 15.77 16.14
C LYS A 125 12.81 17.18 16.20
N ASN A 126 13.31 17.70 15.08
CA ASN A 126 13.99 18.99 15.03
C ASN A 126 13.02 20.14 14.75
N PRO A 127 13.21 21.34 15.34
CA PRO A 127 12.36 22.50 15.08
C PRO A 127 12.33 22.96 13.61
N GLY A 128 13.37 22.63 12.83
CA GLY A 128 13.48 22.95 11.40
C GLY A 128 12.91 21.88 10.47
N TYR A 129 12.17 20.90 11.00
CA TYR A 129 11.57 19.85 10.19
C TYR A 129 10.57 20.43 9.19
N ALA A 130 10.74 20.09 7.91
CA ALA A 130 9.75 20.40 6.90
C ALA A 130 8.49 19.55 7.17
N PRO A 131 7.31 20.17 7.38
CA PRO A 131 6.08 19.44 7.64
C PRO A 131 5.82 18.36 6.60
N ASN A 132 5.43 17.18 7.07
CA ASN A 132 5.08 16.00 6.25
C ASN A 132 6.21 15.48 5.34
N ALA A 133 7.49 15.78 5.60
CA ALA A 133 8.59 15.30 4.75
C ALA A 133 8.72 13.77 4.74
N ALA A 134 8.58 13.10 5.89
CA ALA A 134 8.59 11.65 5.99
C ALA A 134 7.38 11.00 5.30
N GLN A 135 6.20 11.62 5.42
CA GLN A 135 4.97 11.17 4.77
C GLN A 135 5.06 11.30 3.26
N ARG A 136 5.57 12.43 2.79
CA ARG A 136 5.87 12.66 1.37
C ARG A 136 6.79 11.58 0.84
N LYS A 137 7.90 11.32 1.54
CA LYS A 137 8.85 10.29 1.15
C LYS A 137 8.20 8.90 1.10
N LEU A 138 7.37 8.57 2.10
CA LEU A 138 6.61 7.31 2.11
C LEU A 138 5.67 7.21 0.89
N ALA A 139 4.88 8.25 0.63
CA ALA A 139 3.94 8.29 -0.48
C ALA A 139 4.66 8.19 -1.84
N GLU A 140 5.76 8.91 -2.00
CA GLU A 140 6.59 8.88 -3.21
C GLU A 140 7.15 7.47 -3.47
N GLU A 141 7.78 6.84 -2.48
CA GLU A 141 8.39 5.51 -2.65
C GLU A 141 7.35 4.43 -2.95
N VAL A 142 6.22 4.42 -2.23
CA VAL A 142 5.20 3.40 -2.43
C VAL A 142 4.45 3.62 -3.74
N ALA A 143 4.11 4.87 -4.09
CA ALA A 143 3.47 5.18 -5.38
C ALA A 143 4.39 4.85 -6.55
N ARG A 144 5.69 5.16 -6.47
CA ARG A 144 6.67 4.77 -7.49
C ARG A 144 6.77 3.26 -7.64
N PHE A 145 6.77 2.53 -6.52
CA PHE A 145 6.86 1.08 -6.55
C PHE A 145 5.63 0.42 -7.21
N VAL A 146 4.43 0.94 -6.96
CA VAL A 146 3.18 0.34 -7.44
C VAL A 146 2.78 0.84 -8.83
N HIS A 147 2.89 2.14 -9.09
CA HIS A 147 2.39 2.80 -10.31
C HIS A 147 3.50 3.33 -11.23
N GLY A 148 4.77 3.10 -10.88
CA GLY A 148 5.91 3.59 -11.65
C GLY A 148 6.09 5.11 -11.55
N GLU A 149 7.03 5.64 -12.34
CA GLU A 149 7.37 7.07 -12.32
C GLU A 149 6.25 7.95 -12.89
N ASP A 150 5.52 7.46 -13.89
CA ASP A 150 4.39 8.18 -14.50
C ASP A 150 3.24 8.35 -13.50
N GLY A 151 2.87 7.28 -12.80
CA GLY A 151 1.83 7.33 -11.77
C GLY A 151 2.22 8.20 -10.58
N LEU A 152 3.50 8.19 -10.19
CA LEU A 152 4.01 9.12 -9.18
C LEU A 152 3.93 10.58 -9.67
N SER A 153 4.32 10.84 -10.91
CA SER A 153 4.28 12.19 -11.49
C SER A 153 2.85 12.73 -11.55
N GLU A 154 1.91 11.90 -11.97
CA GLU A 154 0.48 12.21 -11.99
C GLU A 154 -0.03 12.54 -10.59
N ALA A 155 0.20 11.64 -9.63
CA ALA A 155 -0.24 11.82 -8.26
C ALA A 155 0.36 13.08 -7.62
N SER A 156 1.65 13.32 -7.80
CA SER A 156 2.35 14.48 -7.25
C SER A 156 1.81 15.80 -7.83
N LYS A 157 1.58 15.85 -9.16
CA LYS A 157 0.98 17.02 -9.82
C LYS A 157 -0.43 17.30 -9.32
N ALA A 158 -1.24 16.25 -9.17
CA ALA A 158 -2.60 16.36 -8.64
C ALA A 158 -2.58 16.89 -7.20
N THR A 159 -1.75 16.32 -6.32
CA THR A 159 -1.58 16.79 -4.94
C THR A 159 -1.13 18.24 -4.86
N GLU A 160 -0.15 18.66 -5.68
CA GLU A 160 0.31 20.05 -5.71
C GLU A 160 -0.76 21.01 -6.20
N ALA A 161 -1.54 20.61 -7.20
CA ALA A 161 -2.60 21.43 -7.75
C ALA A 161 -3.82 21.55 -6.84
N LEU A 162 -4.17 20.51 -6.10
CA LEU A 162 -5.30 20.54 -5.17
C LEU A 162 -4.96 21.19 -3.82
N ARG A 163 -3.69 21.57 -3.61
CA ARG A 163 -3.26 22.26 -2.40
C ARG A 163 -3.97 23.62 -2.26
N PRO A 164 -4.49 23.98 -1.07
CA PRO A 164 -5.10 25.29 -0.85
C PRO A 164 -4.13 26.44 -1.21
N GLY A 165 -4.60 27.35 -2.07
CA GLY A 165 -3.82 28.50 -2.53
C GLY A 165 -2.83 28.21 -3.67
N SER A 166 -2.93 27.06 -4.33
CA SER A 166 -2.16 26.79 -5.54
C SER A 166 -2.67 27.65 -6.72
N GLU A 167 -1.75 28.14 -7.57
CA GLU A 167 -2.08 28.79 -8.85
C GLU A 167 -1.88 27.81 -10.03
N THR A 168 -1.98 26.51 -9.76
CA THR A 168 -1.48 25.48 -10.68
C THR A 168 -2.40 25.36 -11.91
N LYS A 169 -1.81 25.51 -13.10
CA LYS A 169 -2.50 25.19 -14.36
C LYS A 169 -2.49 23.68 -14.57
N LEU A 170 -3.60 23.03 -14.24
CA LEU A 170 -3.82 21.63 -14.58
C LEU A 170 -4.26 21.51 -16.04
N ASP A 171 -3.79 20.45 -16.72
CA ASP A 171 -4.40 20.05 -17.97
C ASP A 171 -5.75 19.36 -17.72
N TRP A 172 -6.61 19.39 -18.74
CA TRP A 172 -7.97 18.86 -18.62
C TRP A 172 -8.02 17.37 -18.29
N LYS A 173 -7.00 16.58 -18.68
CA LYS A 173 -6.93 15.15 -18.40
C LYS A 173 -6.66 14.89 -16.92
N THR A 174 -5.79 15.69 -16.32
CA THR A 174 -5.50 15.62 -14.89
C THR A 174 -6.73 16.03 -14.08
N ILE A 175 -7.45 17.07 -14.51
CA ILE A 175 -8.71 17.49 -13.88
C ILE A 175 -9.77 16.38 -14.00
N GLU A 176 -9.93 15.77 -15.17
CA GLU A 176 -10.87 14.67 -15.38
C GLU A 176 -10.51 13.46 -14.52
N GLY A 177 -9.23 13.09 -14.45
CA GLY A 177 -8.73 11.97 -13.65
C GLY A 177 -8.93 12.14 -12.13
N ILE A 178 -8.90 13.37 -11.62
CA ILE A 178 -9.14 13.66 -10.20
C ILE A 178 -10.60 14.05 -9.91
N ALA A 179 -11.43 14.36 -10.90
CA ALA A 179 -12.80 14.86 -10.71
C ALA A 179 -13.70 13.86 -9.99
N GLU A 180 -13.46 12.55 -10.20
CA GLU A 180 -14.14 11.47 -9.48
C GLU A 180 -13.64 11.32 -8.03
N ASP A 181 -12.45 11.86 -7.75
CA ASP A 181 -11.76 11.72 -6.48
C ASP A 181 -11.90 12.92 -5.55
N VAL A 182 -12.35 14.05 -6.08
CA VAL A 182 -12.61 15.28 -5.33
C VAL A 182 -14.10 15.59 -5.32
N PRO A 183 -14.61 16.28 -4.27
CA PRO A 183 -15.99 16.76 -4.27
C PRO A 183 -16.27 17.62 -5.51
N SER A 184 -17.17 17.14 -6.37
CA SER A 184 -17.54 17.80 -7.63
C SER A 184 -19.04 18.05 -7.70
N CYS A 185 -19.44 19.06 -8.47
CA CYS A 185 -20.84 19.33 -8.78
C CYS A 185 -21.01 19.53 -10.31
N SER A 186 -22.19 19.16 -10.82
CA SER A 186 -22.55 19.40 -12.21
C SER A 186 -23.40 20.66 -12.31
N LEU A 187 -22.96 21.62 -13.12
CA LEU A 187 -23.68 22.86 -13.39
C LEU A 187 -24.07 22.92 -14.88
N PRO A 188 -25.25 23.50 -15.22
CA PRO A 188 -25.59 23.82 -16.60
C PRO A 188 -24.56 24.77 -17.20
N TYR A 189 -24.25 24.60 -18.49
CA TYR A 189 -23.28 25.44 -19.21
C TYR A 189 -23.54 26.95 -19.08
N SER A 190 -24.82 27.34 -19.06
CA SER A 190 -25.26 28.74 -18.90
C SER A 190 -24.83 29.35 -17.57
N GLU A 191 -24.79 28.58 -16.49
CA GLU A 191 -24.44 29.08 -15.14
C GLU A 191 -22.93 29.26 -14.97
N VAL A 192 -22.12 28.46 -15.68
CA VAL A 192 -20.65 28.55 -15.65
C VAL A 192 -20.17 29.81 -16.37
N PHE A 193 -20.76 30.13 -17.54
CA PHE A 193 -20.35 31.28 -18.35
C PHE A 193 -20.72 32.64 -17.73
N GLU A 194 -21.91 32.77 -17.12
CA GLU A 194 -22.32 34.04 -16.50
C GLU A 194 -21.48 34.41 -15.25
N SER A 195 -20.82 33.44 -14.62
CA SER A 195 -19.95 33.66 -13.46
C SER A 195 -18.55 34.19 -13.81
N SER A 196 -18.16 34.14 -15.09
CA SER A 196 -16.80 34.48 -15.56
C SER A 196 -16.60 35.98 -15.82
N ASP A 197 -17.70 36.75 -15.88
CA ASP A 197 -17.73 38.19 -16.23
C ASP A 197 -17.90 39.12 -15.00
N ARG A 198 -17.62 38.65 -13.77
CA ARG A 198 -17.60 39.46 -12.55
C ARG A 198 -16.27 39.46 -11.83
#